data_AF-A0A923TE64-F1
#
_entry.id   AF-A0A923TE64-F1
#
_cell.length_a   1.000
_cell.length_b   1.000
_cell.length_c   1.000
_cell.angle_alpha   90.00
_cell.angle_beta   90.00
_cell.angle_gamma   90.00
#
_symmetry.space_group_name_H-M   'P 1'
#
loop_
_entity.id
_entity.type
_entity.pdbx_description
1 polymer ?
#
loop_
_entity_poly.entity_id
_entity_poly.type
_entity_poly.pdbx_seq_one_letter_code
_entity_poly.pdbx_strand_id
1 'polypeptide(L)' 'MKKWMFVLALTVSSSAFAGLLAEGDADAGPSYLSWCTKEDQIASQDDKGVISINADCAKEGKKCQELRVTKLNHIYAVCK' A
#
# COMPACT_ATOMS: atom_id res chain seq x y z
N MET A 1 27.72 -49.81 19.72
CA MET A 1 27.92 -48.50 20.37
C MET A 1 28.44 -47.49 19.34
N LYS A 2 27.63 -46.52 18.90
CA LYS A 2 28.07 -45.17 18.49
C LYS A 2 26.85 -44.32 18.12
N LYS A 3 26.57 -43.32 18.95
CA LYS A 3 25.58 -42.25 18.75
C LYS A 3 26.11 -41.30 17.68
N TRP A 4 25.31 -40.97 16.66
CA TRP A 4 25.49 -39.74 15.87
C TRP A 4 24.13 -39.19 15.47
N MET A 5 23.62 -38.28 16.30
CA MET A 5 22.69 -37.25 15.86
C MET A 5 23.39 -36.39 14.81
N PHE A 6 22.76 -36.17 13.66
CA PHE A 6 23.10 -35.03 12.81
C PHE A 6 21.84 -34.19 12.64
N VAL A 7 21.92 -33.02 13.28
CA VAL A 7 20.98 -31.91 13.28
C VAL A 7 20.83 -31.39 11.85
N LEU A 8 19.58 -31.25 11.40
CA LEU A 8 19.26 -30.51 10.18
C LEU A 8 19.71 -29.06 10.37
N ALA A 9 20.81 -28.68 9.71
CA ALA A 9 21.27 -27.30 9.65
C ALA A 9 20.29 -26.51 8.76
N LEU A 10 19.47 -25.67 9.39
CA LEU A 10 18.71 -24.61 8.72
C LEU A 10 19.70 -23.70 8.00
N THR A 11 19.62 -23.70 6.67
CA THR A 11 20.31 -22.78 5.78
C THR A 11 19.85 -21.36 6.06
N VAL A 12 20.63 -20.61 6.84
CA VAL A 12 20.52 -19.15 6.90
C VAL A 12 21.10 -18.62 5.60
N SER A 13 20.21 -18.38 4.64
CA SER A 13 20.55 -17.71 3.39
C SER A 13 20.09 -16.26 3.45
N SER A 14 20.99 -15.40 2.99
CA SER A 14 20.73 -14.08 2.43
C SER A 14 20.69 -12.88 3.39
N SER A 15 21.91 -12.42 3.70
CA SER A 15 22.42 -11.06 3.48
C SER A 15 21.43 -9.91 3.19
N ALA A 16 21.73 -8.78 3.85
CA ALA A 16 21.47 -7.40 3.45
C ALA A 16 20.08 -6.81 3.78
N PHE A 17 19.95 -6.29 5.00
CA PHE A 17 19.11 -5.13 5.27
C PHE A 17 20.00 -3.98 5.79
N ALA A 18 20.85 -3.48 4.90
CA ALA A 18 21.31 -2.10 4.96
C ALA A 18 20.36 -1.28 4.08
N GLY A 19 19.13 -1.08 4.54
CA GLY A 19 18.22 -0.06 4.00
C GLY A 19 18.50 1.22 4.76
N LEU A 20 19.47 2.02 4.32
CA LEU A 20 19.16 3.20 3.52
C LEU A 20 18.15 4.09 4.26
N LEU A 21 18.67 4.84 5.24
CA LEU A 21 18.14 6.14 5.59
C LEU A 21 18.24 7.01 4.33
N ALA A 22 17.25 6.87 3.45
CA ALA A 22 17.05 7.80 2.35
C ALA A 22 16.42 9.06 2.95
N GLU A 23 17.26 9.88 3.60
CA GLU A 23 17.03 11.33 3.62
C GLU A 23 17.23 11.81 2.19
N GLY A 24 16.13 11.97 1.47
CA GLY A 24 16.14 12.52 0.13
C GLY A 24 14.95 12.05 -0.67
N ASP A 25 13.85 12.80 -0.62
CA ASP A 25 13.10 13.06 -1.84
C ASP A 25 12.31 14.36 -1.71
N ALA A 26 12.94 15.45 -2.13
CA ALA A 26 12.31 16.73 -2.40
C ALA A 26 11.63 16.70 -3.80
N ASP A 27 10.80 15.69 -4.07
CA ASP A 27 9.74 15.72 -5.07
C ASP A 27 8.74 14.58 -4.74
N ALA A 28 8.19 14.61 -3.52
CA ALA A 28 7.12 13.71 -3.15
C ALA A 28 5.93 13.93 -4.10
N GLY A 29 5.78 13.02 -5.08
CA GLY A 29 4.64 12.95 -5.98
C GLY A 29 3.32 12.99 -5.20
N PRO A 30 2.19 13.26 -5.88
CA PRO A 30 0.93 13.48 -5.19
C PRO A 30 0.58 12.31 -4.26
N SER A 31 0.24 12.61 -3.01
CA SER A 31 -0.11 11.58 -2.04
C SER A 31 -1.54 11.11 -2.26
N TYR A 32 -1.73 9.81 -2.40
CA TYR A 32 -3.06 9.20 -2.51
C TYR A 32 -3.69 9.10 -1.12
N LEU A 33 -4.82 9.77 -0.93
CA LEU A 33 -5.64 9.62 0.28
C LEU A 33 -6.80 8.64 0.07
N SER A 34 -7.28 8.55 -1.17
CA SER A 34 -8.17 7.48 -1.61
C SER A 34 -8.01 7.22 -3.11
N TRP A 35 -8.37 6.02 -3.55
CA TRP A 35 -8.25 5.57 -4.93
C TRP A 35 -9.46 4.74 -5.35
N CYS A 36 -9.63 4.58 -6.66
CA CYS A 36 -10.70 3.77 -7.24
C CYS A 36 -10.27 2.31 -7.38
N THR A 37 -11.13 1.39 -6.91
CA THR A 37 -10.97 -0.04 -7.18
C THR A 37 -11.51 -0.40 -8.56
N LYS A 38 -11.22 -1.62 -9.03
CA LYS A 38 -11.76 -2.15 -10.29
C LYS A 38 -13.28 -2.34 -10.27
N GLU A 39 -13.88 -2.34 -9.08
CA GLU A 39 -15.31 -2.57 -8.85
C GLU A 39 -16.08 -1.24 -8.68
N ASP A 40 -15.49 -0.11 -9.11
CA ASP A 40 -16.04 1.23 -8.91
C ASP A 40 -16.29 1.56 -7.42
N GLN A 41 -15.41 1.10 -6.54
CA GLN A 41 -15.45 1.42 -5.11
C GLN A 41 -14.34 2.41 -4.74
N ILE A 42 -14.56 3.17 -3.68
CA ILE A 42 -13.57 4.08 -3.10
C ILE A 42 -12.84 3.33 -1.99
N ALA A 43 -11.54 3.16 -2.13
CA ALA A 43 -10.67 2.60 -1.11
C ALA A 43 -9.73 3.66 -0.53
N SER A 44 -9.32 3.47 0.73
CA SER A 44 -8.32 4.31 1.39
C SER A 44 -7.44 3.45 2.31
N GLN A 45 -6.27 3.98 2.67
CA GLN A 45 -5.37 3.34 3.62
C GLN A 45 -5.31 4.17 4.90
N ASP A 46 -5.40 3.52 6.06
CA ASP A 46 -5.24 4.17 7.37
C ASP A 46 -3.77 4.32 7.77
N ASP A 47 -3.51 4.98 8.89
CA ASP A 47 -2.16 5.19 9.47
C ASP A 47 -1.42 3.89 9.83
N LYS A 48 -2.12 2.75 9.86
CA LYS A 48 -1.56 1.41 10.15
C LYS A 48 -1.36 0.59 8.88
N GLY A 49 -1.62 1.16 7.71
CA GLY A 49 -1.50 0.48 6.42
C GLY A 49 -2.70 -0.40 6.05
N VAL A 50 -3.79 -0.37 6.83
CA VAL A 50 -5.00 -1.17 6.57
C VAL A 50 -5.80 -0.53 5.45
N ILE A 51 -6.15 -1.33 4.45
CA ILE A 51 -6.99 -0.90 3.33
C ILE A 51 -8.46 -1.09 3.71
N SER A 52 -9.24 -0.01 3.63
CA SER A 52 -10.69 -0.01 3.88
C SER A 52 -11.46 0.45 2.64
N ILE A 53 -12.64 -0.15 2.41
CA ILE A 53 -13.60 0.30 1.38
C ILE A 53 -14.57 1.27 2.02
N ASN A 54 -14.55 2.52 1.56
CA ASN A 54 -15.31 3.61 2.17
C ASN A 54 -16.65 3.85 1.48
N ALA A 55 -16.74 3.57 0.18
CA ALA A 55 -17.96 3.72 -0.59
C ALA A 55 -17.98 2.76 -1.79
N ASP A 56 -19.18 2.40 -2.22
CA ASP A 56 -19.43 1.52 -3.36
C ASP A 56 -20.25 2.30 -4.40
N CYS A 57 -19.55 2.96 -5.33
CA CYS A 57 -20.21 3.86 -6.28
C CYS A 57 -21.11 3.09 -7.26
N ALA A 58 -20.77 1.84 -7.57
CA ALA A 58 -21.57 0.97 -8.43
C ALA A 58 -22.97 0.72 -7.86
N LYS A 59 -23.09 0.53 -6.54
CA LYS A 59 -24.41 0.38 -5.87
C LYS A 59 -25.29 1.61 -5.99
N GLU A 60 -24.68 2.79 -6.14
CA GLU A 60 -25.39 4.05 -6.37
C GLU A 60 -25.62 4.35 -7.86
N GLY A 61 -25.21 3.47 -8.77
CA GLY A 61 -25.26 3.70 -10.22
C GLY A 61 -24.28 4.79 -10.71
N LYS A 62 -23.27 5.12 -9.89
CA LYS A 62 -22.22 6.10 -10.17
C LYS A 62 -20.92 5.41 -10.57
N LYS A 63 -19.97 6.20 -11.07
CA LYS A 63 -18.60 5.74 -11.35
C LYS A 63 -17.62 6.32 -10.35
N CYS A 64 -16.60 5.54 -10.03
CA CYS A 64 -15.50 6.08 -9.22
C CYS A 64 -14.58 6.92 -10.11
N GLN A 65 -14.24 8.13 -9.66
CA GLN A 65 -13.32 9.03 -10.33
C GLN A 65 -12.25 9.54 -9.37
N GLU A 66 -10.98 9.47 -9.78
CA GLU A 66 -9.87 10.08 -9.05
C GLU A 66 -9.69 11.55 -9.46
N LEU A 67 -9.52 12.41 -8.46
CA LEU A 67 -9.37 13.84 -8.58
C LEU A 67 -8.09 14.28 -7.88
N ARG A 68 -7.21 14.96 -8.64
CA ARG A 68 -6.01 15.58 -8.09
C ARG A 68 -6.32 16.99 -7.58
N VAL A 69 -6.15 17.18 -6.27
CA VAL A 69 -6.21 18.49 -5.62
C VAL A 69 -4.81 19.08 -5.60
N THR A 70 -4.52 19.91 -6.61
CA THR A 70 -3.18 20.50 -6.83
C THR A 70 -2.70 21.37 -5.66
N LYS A 71 -3.61 22.09 -4.99
CA LYS A 71 -3.29 22.94 -3.83
C LYS A 71 -2.67 22.17 -2.66
N LEU A 72 -3.07 20.91 -2.46
CA LEU A 72 -2.61 20.05 -1.38
C LEU A 72 -1.68 18.94 -1.88
N ASN A 73 -1.42 18.89 -3.19
CA ASN A 73 -0.74 17.77 -3.86
C ASN A 73 -1.29 16.39 -3.44
N HIS A 74 -2.61 16.28 -3.29
CA HIS A 74 -3.29 15.04 -2.91
C HIS A 74 -4.18 14.51 -4.03
N ILE A 75 -4.39 13.20 -4.05
CA ILE A 75 -5.37 12.54 -4.91
C ILE A 75 -6.46 11.90 -4.04
N TYR A 76 -7.71 12.14 -4.43
CA TYR A 76 -8.90 11.58 -3.78
C TYR A 76 -9.80 10.92 -4.82
N ALA A 77 -10.43 9.81 -4.46
CA ALA A 77 -11.50 9.19 -5.22
C ALA A 77 -12.88 9.71 -4.75
N VAL A 78 -13.80 9.90 -5.70
CA VAL A 78 -15.19 10.32 -5.49
C VAL A 78 -16.15 9.52 -6.36
N CYS A 79 -17.40 9.37 -5.93
CA CYS A 79 -18.48 8.80 -6.75
C CYS A 79 -19.13 9.90 -7.58
N LYS A 80 -19.17 9.74 -8.91
CA LYS A 80 -19.75 10.70 -9.86
C LYS A 80 -20.70 10.06 -10.86
#